data_AF-A0A1V5R545-F1
#
_entry.id   AF-A0A1V5R545-F1
#
_cell.length_a   1.000
_cell.length_b   1.000
_cell.length_c   1.000
_cell.angle_alpha   90.00
_cell.angle_beta   90.00
_cell.angle_gamma   90.00
#
_symmetry.space_group_name_H-M   'P 1'
#
loop_
_entity.id
_entity.type
_entity.pdbx_description
1 polymer ?
#
loop_
_entity_poly.entity_id
_entity_poly.type
_entity_poly.pdbx_seq_one_letter_code
_entity_poly.pdbx_strand_id
1 'polypeptide(L)'
;MGPPAEYRLSAASLERGISHGYEFSDIRFLLAHGAEQPLPGPVAAQLARWQEELTLIRCEPGYRLRPAAPTALPALRGRAPFRAAAELNASGSAAFVGRMDAAALFRYLRRAGYVLQPVEPEHDSAVEPPALPPFLHRRLPLIPLATLVGLYGRLRASVSGLADLRLADLEQTLLAALPPPDRAAVGKLRFAQPEFVVYTPHLIAPNNA
;
A
#
# COMPACT_ATOMS: atom_id res chain seq x y z
N MET A 1 19.95 -29.17 4.61
CA MET A 1 18.83 -28.21 4.61
C MET A 1 18.04 -28.44 5.87
N GLY A 2 17.77 -27.39 6.66
CA GLY A 2 16.93 -27.52 7.86
C GLY A 2 15.47 -27.81 7.51
N PRO A 3 14.64 -28.17 8.50
CA PRO A 3 13.21 -28.30 8.29
C PRO A 3 12.61 -26.98 7.78
N PRO A 4 11.52 -27.04 7.00
CA PRO A 4 10.84 -25.84 6.51
C PRO A 4 10.37 -24.98 7.70
N ALA A 5 10.62 -23.68 7.61
CA ALA A 5 10.15 -22.73 8.61
C ALA A 5 8.68 -22.40 8.36
N GLU A 6 7.87 -22.49 9.41
CA GLU A 6 6.45 -22.13 9.37
C GLU A 6 6.25 -20.72 9.91
N TYR A 7 5.57 -19.87 9.14
CA TYR A 7 5.27 -18.48 9.49
C TYR A 7 3.77 -18.24 9.47
N ARG A 8 3.30 -17.34 10.34
CA ARG A 8 1.89 -16.91 10.41
C ARG A 8 1.76 -15.42 10.13
N LEU A 9 0.94 -15.09 9.13
CA LEU A 9 0.52 -13.71 8.87
C LEU A 9 -0.56 -13.28 9.88
N SER A 10 -0.43 -12.07 10.40
CA SER A 10 -1.38 -11.42 11.30
C SER A 10 -1.43 -9.91 11.06
N ALA A 11 -2.50 -9.25 11.52
CA ALA A 11 -2.59 -7.78 11.50
C ALA A 11 -1.35 -7.14 12.15
N ALA A 12 -0.94 -7.62 13.32
CA ALA A 12 0.27 -7.14 14.00
C ALA A 12 1.57 -7.35 13.21
N SER A 13 1.67 -8.39 12.38
CA SER A 13 2.83 -8.55 11.48
C SER A 13 2.84 -7.54 10.35
N LEU A 14 1.67 -7.17 9.82
CA LEU A 14 1.52 -6.12 8.80
C LEU A 14 1.83 -4.75 9.37
N GLU A 15 1.28 -4.42 10.53
CA GLU A 15 1.56 -3.16 11.24
C GLU A 15 3.05 -2.97 11.49
N ARG A 16 3.74 -4.06 11.89
CA ARG A 16 5.20 -4.04 12.05
C ARG A 16 5.87 -3.76 10.72
N GLY A 17 5.50 -4.43 9.63
CA GLY A 17 6.04 -4.12 8.29
C GLY A 17 5.85 -2.65 7.94
N ILE A 18 4.64 -2.14 8.04
CA ILE A 18 4.34 -0.75 7.66
C ILE A 18 5.09 0.25 8.55
N SER A 19 5.27 -0.06 9.84
CA SER A 19 6.07 0.76 10.76
C SER A 19 7.55 0.81 10.41
N HIS A 20 8.05 -0.16 9.63
CA HIS A 20 9.40 -0.18 9.07
C HIS A 20 9.46 0.43 7.66
N GLY A 21 8.36 1.03 7.18
CA GLY A 21 8.32 1.73 5.89
C GLY A 21 7.83 0.89 4.71
N TYR A 22 7.50 -0.40 4.90
CA TYR A 22 6.92 -1.21 3.82
C TYR A 22 5.53 -0.71 3.44
N GLU A 23 5.32 -0.41 2.16
CA GLU A 23 3.98 -0.18 1.64
C GLU A 23 3.23 -1.51 1.52
N PHE A 24 1.90 -1.45 1.58
CA PHE A 24 1.08 -2.66 1.45
C PHE A 24 1.27 -3.35 0.08
N SER A 25 1.58 -2.58 -0.96
CA SER A 25 1.97 -3.12 -2.27
C SER A 25 3.24 -3.97 -2.20
N ASP A 26 4.21 -3.55 -1.40
CA ASP A 26 5.51 -4.23 -1.26
C ASP A 26 5.31 -5.55 -0.53
N ILE A 27 4.48 -5.55 0.52
CA ILE A 27 4.13 -6.76 1.27
C ILE A 27 3.44 -7.78 0.34
N ARG A 28 2.46 -7.34 -0.45
CA ARG A 28 1.78 -8.23 -1.42
C ARG A 28 2.77 -8.78 -2.45
N PHE A 29 3.69 -7.97 -2.92
CA PHE A 29 4.72 -8.40 -3.87
C PHE A 29 5.66 -9.44 -3.25
N LEU A 30 6.21 -9.18 -2.07
CA LEU A 30 7.11 -10.11 -1.39
C LEU A 30 6.45 -11.47 -1.14
N LEU A 31 5.17 -11.47 -0.76
CA LEU A 31 4.38 -12.70 -0.62
C LEU A 31 4.22 -13.42 -1.96
N ALA A 32 3.92 -12.71 -3.04
CA ALA A 32 3.79 -13.31 -4.38
C ALA A 32 5.12 -13.81 -4.95
N HIS A 33 6.22 -13.14 -4.61
CA HIS A 33 7.58 -13.50 -5.02
C HIS A 33 8.02 -14.80 -4.33
N GLY A 34 7.80 -14.92 -3.01
CA GLY A 34 8.19 -16.09 -2.23
C GLY A 34 7.26 -17.30 -2.36
N ALA A 35 6.01 -17.10 -2.78
CA ALA A 35 5.05 -18.20 -2.94
C ALA A 35 5.25 -18.93 -4.27
N GLU A 36 5.09 -20.26 -4.30
CA GLU A 36 5.07 -21.02 -5.56
C GLU A 36 3.80 -20.74 -6.38
N GLN A 37 2.67 -20.57 -5.69
CA GLN A 37 1.36 -20.30 -6.27
C GLN A 37 0.88 -18.88 -5.98
N PRO A 38 -0.11 -18.36 -6.73
CA PRO A 38 -0.78 -17.11 -6.38
C PRO A 38 -1.35 -17.15 -4.95
N LEU A 39 -1.39 -15.98 -4.30
CA LEU A 39 -2.05 -15.82 -3.00
C LEU A 39 -3.51 -16.29 -3.10
N PRO A 40 -3.98 -17.20 -2.22
CA PRO A 40 -5.37 -17.61 -2.22
C PRO A 40 -6.31 -16.42 -2.01
N GLY A 41 -7.45 -16.40 -2.71
CA GLY A 41 -8.44 -15.31 -2.64
C GLY A 41 -8.83 -14.89 -1.22
N PRO A 42 -9.13 -15.82 -0.29
CA PRO A 42 -9.44 -15.49 1.11
C PRO A 42 -8.28 -14.79 1.84
N VAL A 43 -7.03 -15.15 1.54
CA VAL A 43 -5.85 -14.51 2.13
C VAL A 43 -5.68 -13.10 1.57
N ALA A 44 -5.84 -12.91 0.26
CA ALA A 44 -5.79 -11.59 -0.36
C ALA A 44 -6.87 -10.65 0.18
N ALA A 45 -8.11 -11.14 0.35
CA ALA A 45 -9.21 -10.40 0.95
C ALA A 45 -8.95 -10.07 2.43
N GLN A 46 -8.38 -11.01 3.19
CA GLN A 46 -8.01 -10.77 4.58
C GLN A 46 -6.92 -9.70 4.72
N LEU A 47 -5.92 -9.71 3.84
CA LEU A 47 -4.88 -8.67 3.79
C LEU A 47 -5.50 -7.30 3.48
N ALA A 48 -6.41 -7.22 2.49
CA ALA A 48 -7.08 -5.97 2.12
C ALA A 48 -7.94 -5.42 3.28
N ARG A 49 -8.71 -6.29 3.95
CA ARG A 49 -9.47 -5.91 5.15
C ARG A 49 -8.57 -5.35 6.24
N TRP A 50 -7.46 -6.01 6.53
CA TRP A 50 -6.51 -5.49 7.51
C TRP A 50 -5.97 -4.12 7.08
N GLN A 51 -5.65 -3.90 5.81
CA GLN A 51 -5.22 -2.59 5.30
C GLN A 51 -6.26 -1.49 5.57
N GLU A 52 -7.54 -1.78 5.35
CA GLU A 52 -8.64 -0.83 5.57
C GLU A 52 -8.85 -0.49 7.05
N GLU A 53 -8.59 -1.45 7.95
CA GLU A 53 -8.67 -1.27 9.40
C GLU A 53 -7.52 -0.40 9.95
N LEU A 54 -6.40 -0.28 9.23
CA LEU A 54 -5.25 0.49 9.70
C LEU A 54 -5.46 2.00 9.57
N THR A 55 -5.35 2.70 10.70
CA THR A 55 -5.31 4.17 10.69
C THR A 55 -3.87 4.67 10.55
N LEU A 56 -3.47 4.91 9.31
CA LEU A 56 -2.09 5.28 8.96
C LEU A 56 -1.81 6.78 9.12
N ILE A 57 -0.66 7.09 9.74
CA ILE A 57 -0.06 8.41 9.74
C ILE A 57 1.36 8.31 9.19
N ARG A 58 1.62 9.02 8.10
CA ARG A 58 2.93 9.15 7.48
C ARG A 58 3.76 10.18 8.25
N CYS A 59 4.95 9.77 8.66
CA CYS A 59 5.94 10.61 9.31
C CYS A 59 6.97 11.04 8.25
N GLU A 60 6.79 12.24 7.73
CA GLU A 60 7.69 12.85 6.75
C GLU A 60 8.91 13.51 7.43
N PRO A 61 10.01 13.72 6.69
CA PRO A 61 11.17 14.46 7.19
C PRO A 61 10.77 15.82 7.78
N GLY A 62 11.49 16.26 8.82
CA GLY A 62 11.14 17.48 9.55
C GLY A 62 9.97 17.31 10.53
N TYR A 63 9.69 16.09 10.98
CA TYR A 63 8.65 15.78 11.98
C TYR A 63 7.23 16.17 11.54
N ARG A 64 6.97 16.07 10.24
CA ARG A 64 5.66 16.34 9.66
C ARG A 64 4.82 15.08 9.66
N LEU A 65 3.65 15.15 10.28
CA LEU A 65 2.65 14.10 10.28
C LEU A 65 1.61 14.37 9.19
N ARG A 66 1.40 13.38 8.32
CA ARG A 66 0.36 13.40 7.30
C ARG A 66 -0.49 12.13 7.38
N PRO A 67 -1.76 12.22 7.78
CA PRO A 67 -2.63 11.05 7.80
C PRO A 67 -2.90 10.57 6.36
N ALA A 68 -3.16 9.28 6.18
CA ALA A 68 -3.65 8.77 4.91
C ALA A 68 -5.05 9.34 4.57
N ALA A 69 -5.89 9.57 5.59
CA ALA A 69 -7.19 10.22 5.47
C ALA A 69 -7.14 11.67 6.03
N PRO A 70 -7.53 12.70 5.26
CA PRO A 70 -7.44 14.11 5.68
C PRO A 70 -8.20 14.45 6.98
N THR A 71 -9.24 13.69 7.30
CA THR A 71 -10.13 13.92 8.45
C THR A 71 -9.58 13.44 9.80
N ALA A 72 -8.46 12.71 9.81
CA ALA A 72 -7.93 12.13 11.05
C ALA A 72 -7.26 13.15 11.99
N LEU A 73 -6.68 14.23 11.45
CA LEU A 73 -5.93 15.22 12.23
C LEU A 73 -6.80 16.18 13.06
N PRO A 74 -7.95 16.68 12.57
CA PRO A 74 -8.88 17.46 13.39
C PRO A 74 -9.36 16.70 14.65
N ALA A 75 -9.64 15.40 14.52
CA ALA A 75 -10.01 14.55 15.66
C ALA A 75 -8.85 14.41 16.67
N LEU A 76 -7.61 14.37 16.19
CA LEU A 76 -6.42 14.34 17.04
C LEU A 76 -6.18 15.66 17.78
N ARG A 77 -6.50 16.81 17.17
CA ARG A 77 -6.36 18.14 17.81
C ARG A 77 -7.11 18.27 19.13
N GLY A 78 -8.24 17.57 19.28
CA GLY A 78 -9.02 17.56 20.53
C GLY A 78 -8.31 16.86 21.70
N ARG A 79 -7.27 16.06 21.45
CA ARG A 79 -6.58 15.26 22.46
C ARG A 79 -5.41 16.05 23.04
N ALA A 80 -5.38 16.20 24.36
CA ALA A 80 -4.36 17.00 25.06
C ALA A 80 -2.90 16.64 24.71
N PRO A 81 -2.49 15.34 24.63
CA PRO A 81 -1.12 14.98 24.27
C PRO A 81 -0.73 15.43 22.85
N PHE A 82 -1.68 15.42 21.91
CA PHE A 82 -1.44 15.86 20.54
C PHE A 82 -1.37 17.38 20.45
N ARG A 83 -2.33 18.08 21.06
CA ARG A 83 -2.39 19.55 21.09
C ARG A 83 -1.16 20.20 21.72
N ALA A 84 -0.55 19.55 22.71
CA ALA A 84 0.64 20.06 23.39
C ALA A 84 1.93 19.91 22.56
N ALA A 85 1.99 18.92 21.66
CA ALA A 85 3.20 18.52 20.97
C ALA A 85 3.18 18.83 19.46
N ALA A 86 2.01 19.09 18.89
CA ALA A 86 1.82 19.21 17.45
C ALA A 86 0.96 20.42 17.06
N GLU A 87 1.40 21.12 16.02
CA GLU A 87 0.67 22.23 15.40
C GLU A 87 0.16 21.84 14.03
N LEU A 88 -1.11 22.14 13.74
CA LEU A 88 -1.68 21.91 12.41
C LEU A 88 -1.27 23.01 11.45
N ASN A 89 -1.00 22.63 10.20
CA ASN A 89 -0.84 23.60 9.13
C ASN A 89 -2.17 24.32 8.81
N ALA A 90 -2.11 25.39 8.04
CA ALA A 90 -3.28 26.22 7.71
C ALA A 90 -4.44 25.43 7.07
N SER A 91 -4.14 24.39 6.30
CA SER A 91 -5.15 23.53 5.65
C SER A 91 -5.66 22.39 6.54
N GLY A 92 -5.07 22.18 7.73
CA GLY A 92 -5.40 21.05 8.62
C GLY A 92 -5.03 19.66 8.07
N SER A 93 -4.34 19.59 6.93
CA SER A 93 -3.99 18.35 6.24
C SER A 93 -2.67 17.75 6.71
N ALA A 94 -1.88 18.51 7.47
CA ALA A 94 -0.65 18.05 8.10
C ALA A 94 -0.50 18.66 9.50
N ALA A 95 0.27 17.98 10.35
CA ALA A 95 0.73 18.52 11.62
C ALA A 95 2.25 18.52 11.68
N PHE A 96 2.83 19.51 12.35
CA PHE A 96 4.26 19.59 12.64
C PHE A 96 4.47 19.33 14.11
N VAL A 97 5.45 18.49 14.43
CA VAL A 97 5.74 18.07 15.79
C VAL A 97 7.11 18.61 16.19
N GLY A 98 7.22 19.15 17.40
CA GLY A 98 8.51 19.54 17.95
C GLY A 98 9.46 18.34 18.04
N ARG A 99 10.73 18.51 17.67
CA ARG A 99 11.75 17.45 17.74
C ARG A 99 11.81 16.79 19.13
N MET A 100 11.66 17.59 20.19
CA MET A 100 11.72 17.09 21.57
C MET A 100 10.49 16.28 21.98
N ASP A 101 9.34 16.56 21.38
CA ASP A 101 8.06 15.94 21.74
C ASP A 101 7.72 14.75 20.84
N ALA A 102 8.38 14.62 19.70
CA ALA A 102 8.12 13.60 18.68
C ALA A 102 8.10 12.18 19.25
N ALA A 103 9.11 11.79 20.03
CA ALA A 103 9.18 10.45 20.59
C ALA A 103 8.01 10.11 21.52
N ALA A 104 7.60 11.08 22.37
CA ALA A 104 6.48 10.92 23.28
C ALA A 104 5.15 10.89 22.53
N LEU A 105 4.98 11.78 21.55
CA LEU A 105 3.79 11.82 20.71
C LEU A 105 3.64 10.56 19.87
N PHE A 106 4.72 10.05 19.29
CA PHE A 106 4.69 8.84 18.47
C PHE A 106 4.31 7.61 19.32
N ARG A 107 4.81 7.55 20.56
CA ARG A 107 4.39 6.51 21.51
C ARG A 107 2.90 6.62 21.84
N TYR A 108 2.40 7.84 22.04
CA TYR A 108 0.98 8.09 22.26
C TYR A 108 0.13 7.63 21.08
N LEU A 109 0.49 8.02 19.85
CA LEU A 109 -0.25 7.66 18.64
C LEU A 109 -0.32 6.15 18.45
N ARG A 110 0.79 5.43 18.64
CA ARG A 110 0.80 3.95 18.60
C ARG A 110 -0.15 3.33 19.63
N ARG A 111 -0.13 3.84 20.88
CA ARG A 111 -1.07 3.37 21.93
C ARG A 111 -2.52 3.68 21.61
N ALA A 112 -2.77 4.75 20.86
CA ALA A 112 -4.10 5.15 20.42
C ALA A 112 -4.59 4.40 19.17
N GLY A 113 -3.83 3.40 18.67
CA GLY A 113 -4.21 2.56 17.53
C GLY A 113 -3.77 3.09 16.18
N TYR A 114 -2.91 4.12 16.13
CA TYR A 114 -2.38 4.64 14.87
C TYR A 114 -1.10 3.90 14.48
N VAL A 115 -0.99 3.55 13.21
CA VAL A 115 0.24 3.00 12.63
C VAL A 115 1.05 4.15 12.05
N LEU A 116 2.28 4.29 12.55
CA LEU A 116 3.20 5.34 12.11
C LEU A 116 4.12 4.80 11.03
N GLN A 117 3.98 5.32 9.82
CA GLN A 117 4.79 4.92 8.68
C GLN A 117 5.89 5.97 8.45
N PRO A 118 7.18 5.64 8.64
CA PRO A 118 8.25 6.54 8.26
C PRO A 118 8.24 6.71 6.73
N VAL A 119 8.20 7.95 6.26
CA VAL A 119 8.53 8.28 4.87
C VAL A 119 10.01 8.59 4.90
N GLU A 120 10.86 7.61 4.59
CA GLU A 120 12.30 7.82 4.57
C GLU A 120 12.63 9.07 3.74
N PRO A 121 13.53 9.97 4.20
CA PRO A 121 14.23 10.84 3.26
C PRO A 121 15.02 9.95 2.28
N GLU A 122 15.31 10.45 1.08
CA GLU A 122 16.33 9.82 0.26
C GLU A 122 17.65 9.77 1.06
N HIS A 123 17.99 8.58 1.57
CA HIS A 123 19.22 8.21 2.27
C HIS A 123 19.51 8.86 3.64
N ASP A 124 20.33 8.14 4.41
CA ASP A 124 21.10 8.59 5.59
C ASP A 124 20.54 8.38 7.01
N SER A 125 19.94 7.21 7.31
CA SER A 125 19.81 6.78 8.71
C SER A 125 20.34 5.36 8.95
N ALA A 126 21.46 5.31 9.69
CA ALA A 126 22.22 4.13 10.09
C ALA A 126 21.52 3.27 11.16
N VAL A 127 20.28 2.85 10.87
CA VAL A 127 19.68 1.68 11.52
C VAL A 127 19.41 0.73 10.37
N GLU A 128 20.32 -0.20 10.10
CA GLU A 128 20.10 -1.20 9.05
C GLU A 128 18.77 -1.93 9.34
N PRO A 129 17.70 -1.69 8.56
CA PRO A 129 16.63 -2.67 8.50
C PRO A 129 17.25 -3.98 7.99
N PRO A 130 16.68 -5.16 8.29
CA PRO A 130 17.16 -6.40 7.67
C PRO A 130 17.27 -6.17 6.16
N ALA A 131 18.49 -6.34 5.62
CA ALA A 131 18.82 -5.97 4.26
C ALA A 131 17.76 -6.54 3.31
N LEU A 132 16.94 -5.64 2.78
CA LEU A 132 15.95 -6.03 1.79
C LEU A 132 16.67 -6.42 0.51
N PRO A 133 16.14 -7.39 -0.24
CA PRO A 133 16.60 -7.59 -1.59
C PRO A 133 16.43 -6.26 -2.37
N PRO A 134 17.39 -5.90 -3.23
CA PRO A 134 17.66 -4.53 -3.74
C PRO A 134 16.54 -3.86 -4.56
N PHE A 135 15.34 -4.40 -4.58
CA PHE A 135 14.23 -3.99 -5.44
C PHE A 135 13.39 -2.82 -4.88
N LEU A 136 13.62 -2.38 -3.64
CA LEU A 136 12.72 -1.44 -2.94
C LEU A 136 13.28 -0.03 -2.69
N HIS A 137 14.53 0.27 -3.07
CA HIS A 137 15.08 1.62 -2.86
C HIS A 137 14.70 2.55 -4.04
N ARG A 138 13.58 3.27 -3.87
CA ARG A 138 13.16 4.48 -4.62
C ARG A 138 13.62 4.56 -6.09
N ARG A 139 13.03 3.72 -6.93
CA ARG A 139 12.92 3.88 -8.39
C ARG A 139 11.45 3.70 -8.76
N LEU A 140 11.02 4.13 -9.95
CA LEU A 140 9.61 4.03 -10.39
C LEU A 140 8.96 2.74 -9.86
N PRO A 141 7.70 2.77 -9.37
CA PRO A 141 7.04 1.58 -8.85
C PRO A 141 6.67 0.63 -10.00
N LEU A 142 7.67 0.02 -10.64
CA LEU A 142 7.56 -0.76 -11.87
C LEU A 142 6.59 -1.92 -11.69
N ILE A 143 6.56 -2.51 -10.49
CA ILE A 143 5.68 -3.62 -10.13
C ILE A 143 4.21 -3.16 -10.06
N PRO A 144 3.83 -2.12 -9.26
CA PRO A 144 2.49 -1.53 -9.33
C PRO A 144 2.10 -1.08 -10.74
N LEU A 145 3.00 -0.45 -11.48
CA LEU A 145 2.73 0.06 -12.83
C LEU A 145 2.47 -1.07 -13.83
N ALA A 146 3.32 -2.11 -13.86
CA ALA A 146 3.12 -3.26 -14.72
C ALA A 146 1.82 -3.99 -14.39
N THR A 147 1.49 -4.13 -13.10
CA THR A 147 0.24 -4.74 -12.65
C THR A 147 -0.98 -3.93 -13.09
N LEU A 148 -0.94 -2.59 -12.94
CA LEU A 148 -2.03 -1.68 -13.32
C LEU A 148 -2.24 -1.63 -14.84
N VAL A 149 -1.16 -1.53 -15.62
CA VAL A 149 -1.24 -1.53 -17.09
C VAL A 149 -1.85 -2.84 -17.58
N GLY A 150 -1.38 -3.98 -17.06
CA GLY A 150 -1.92 -5.29 -17.42
C GLY A 150 -3.35 -5.54 -16.94
N LEU A 151 -3.80 -4.84 -15.89
CA LEU A 151 -5.20 -4.85 -15.43
C LEU A 151 -6.09 -4.01 -16.37
N TYR A 152 -5.62 -2.82 -16.76
CA TYR A 152 -6.33 -1.93 -17.69
C TYR A 152 -6.55 -2.60 -19.06
N GLY A 153 -5.52 -3.29 -19.58
CA GLY A 153 -5.64 -4.05 -20.82
C GLY A 153 -6.76 -5.10 -20.76
N ARG A 154 -6.86 -5.84 -19.64
CA ARG A 154 -7.94 -6.82 -19.41
C ARG A 154 -9.30 -6.16 -19.27
N LEU A 155 -9.39 -5.05 -18.54
CA LEU A 155 -10.63 -4.28 -18.39
C LEU A 155 -11.18 -3.78 -19.72
N ARG A 156 -10.31 -3.27 -20.60
CA ARG A 156 -10.71 -2.81 -21.94
C ARG A 156 -11.23 -3.94 -22.81
N ALA A 157 -10.69 -5.15 -22.69
CA ALA A 157 -11.20 -6.31 -23.41
C ALA A 157 -12.63 -6.68 -22.98
N SER A 158 -13.02 -6.35 -21.74
CA SER A 158 -14.32 -6.70 -21.16
C SER A 158 -15.33 -5.55 -21.13
N VAL A 159 -14.90 -4.29 -21.24
CA VAL A 159 -15.76 -3.10 -21.10
C VAL A 159 -15.63 -2.19 -22.33
N SER A 160 -16.71 -2.09 -23.10
CA SER A 160 -16.81 -1.18 -24.26
C SER A 160 -16.85 0.29 -23.82
N GLY A 161 -16.04 1.16 -24.43
CA GLY A 161 -16.02 2.60 -24.17
C GLY A 161 -14.83 3.12 -23.35
N LEU A 162 -13.96 2.23 -22.85
CA LEU A 162 -12.69 2.63 -22.24
C LEU A 162 -11.72 3.17 -23.30
N ALA A 163 -10.99 4.23 -22.95
CA ALA A 163 -10.06 4.93 -23.83
C ALA A 163 -8.96 3.99 -24.38
N ASP A 164 -8.56 4.20 -25.64
CA ASP A 164 -7.41 3.50 -26.21
C ASP A 164 -6.11 4.19 -25.78
N LEU A 165 -5.56 3.76 -24.63
CA LEU A 165 -4.33 4.32 -24.09
C LEU A 165 -3.05 3.75 -24.72
N ARG A 166 -3.11 2.93 -25.79
CA ARG A 166 -1.94 2.30 -26.45
C ARG A 166 -0.84 1.82 -25.48
N LEU A 167 -1.24 1.09 -24.43
CA LEU A 167 -0.34 0.74 -23.32
C LEU A 167 0.53 -0.50 -23.58
N ALA A 168 0.41 -1.16 -24.74
CA ALA A 168 1.12 -2.41 -25.03
C ALA A 168 2.64 -2.24 -24.95
N ASP A 169 3.17 -1.17 -25.56
CA ASP A 169 4.60 -0.87 -25.56
C ASP A 169 5.10 -0.53 -24.15
N LEU A 170 4.27 0.14 -23.34
CA LEU A 170 4.57 0.47 -21.96
C LEU A 170 4.59 -0.81 -21.10
N GLU A 171 3.62 -1.70 -21.25
CA GLU A 171 3.59 -3.00 -20.53
C GLU A 171 4.84 -3.81 -20.85
N GLN A 172 5.19 -3.91 -22.14
CA GLN A 172 6.34 -4.66 -22.60
C GLN A 172 7.65 -4.07 -22.07
N THR A 173 7.79 -2.74 -22.09
CA THR A 173 8.97 -2.04 -21.57
C THR A 173 9.11 -2.24 -20.07
N LEU A 174 8.00 -2.16 -19.32
CA LEU A 174 7.99 -2.38 -17.87
C LEU A 174 8.35 -3.82 -17.52
N LEU A 175 7.80 -4.81 -18.24
CA LEU A 175 8.12 -6.21 -18.01
C LEU A 175 9.55 -6.56 -18.42
N ALA A 176 10.08 -5.98 -19.51
CA ALA A 176 11.45 -6.19 -19.95
C ALA A 176 12.49 -5.64 -18.96
N ALA A 177 12.14 -4.60 -18.21
CA ALA A 177 12.98 -4.04 -17.15
C ALA A 177 13.02 -4.90 -15.87
N LEU A 178 12.17 -5.92 -15.75
CA LEU A 178 12.07 -6.77 -14.56
C LEU A 178 12.83 -8.11 -14.73
N PRO A 179 13.56 -8.56 -13.69
CA PRO A 179 14.19 -9.88 -13.71
C PRO A 179 13.11 -11.00 -13.71
N PRO A 180 13.46 -12.24 -14.13
CA PRO A 180 12.51 -13.36 -14.22
C PRO A 180 11.63 -13.62 -12.99
N PRO A 181 12.13 -13.63 -11.75
CA PRO A 181 11.29 -13.93 -10.58
C PRO A 181 10.27 -12.81 -10.32
N ASP A 182 10.60 -11.56 -10.62
CA ASP A 182 9.70 -10.42 -10.44
C ASP A 182 8.59 -10.41 -11.48
N ARG A 183 8.91 -10.80 -12.72
CA ARG A 183 7.89 -11.04 -13.76
C ARG A 183 6.90 -12.12 -13.35
N ALA A 184 7.40 -13.23 -12.77
CA ALA A 184 6.54 -14.28 -12.25
C ALA A 184 5.64 -13.79 -11.10
N ALA A 185 6.18 -12.97 -10.20
CA ALA A 185 5.41 -12.34 -9.12
C ALA A 185 4.32 -11.39 -9.65
N VAL A 186 4.62 -10.56 -10.66
CA VAL A 186 3.62 -9.70 -11.34
C VAL A 186 2.52 -10.56 -11.97
N GLY A 187 2.87 -11.68 -12.62
CA GLY A 187 1.91 -12.63 -13.17
C GLY A 187 0.95 -13.19 -12.09
N LYS A 188 1.48 -13.63 -10.95
CA LYS A 188 0.69 -14.12 -9.80
C LYS A 188 -0.22 -13.03 -9.23
N LEU A 189 0.31 -11.80 -9.10
CA LEU A 189 -0.47 -10.65 -8.63
C LEU A 189 -1.62 -10.29 -9.58
N ARG A 190 -1.40 -10.38 -10.90
CA ARG A 190 -2.44 -10.17 -11.92
C ARG A 190 -3.52 -11.24 -11.86
N PHE A 191 -3.15 -12.50 -11.65
CA PHE A 191 -4.09 -13.61 -11.53
C PHE A 191 -4.95 -13.52 -10.26
N ALA A 192 -4.38 -13.06 -9.14
CA ALA A 192 -5.08 -12.93 -7.87
C ALA A 192 -6.04 -11.72 -7.78
N GLN A 193 -6.19 -10.92 -8.84
CA GLN A 193 -7.19 -9.85 -8.90
C GLN A 193 -8.57 -10.46 -9.22
N PRO A 194 -9.65 -10.04 -8.55
CA PRO A 194 -10.99 -10.54 -8.86
C PRO A 194 -11.33 -10.30 -10.33
N GLU A 195 -11.92 -11.30 -11.00
CA GLU A 195 -12.49 -11.11 -12.32
C GLU A 195 -13.57 -10.03 -12.24
N PHE A 196 -13.48 -9.02 -13.12
CA PHE A 196 -14.51 -8.01 -13.21
C PHE A 196 -15.78 -8.67 -13.75
N VAL A 197 -16.74 -8.94 -12.87
CA VAL A 197 -18.11 -9.25 -13.28
C VAL A 197 -18.69 -7.97 -13.86
N VAL A 198 -18.67 -7.87 -15.19
CA VAL A 198 -19.41 -6.81 -15.89
C VAL A 198 -20.88 -7.11 -15.70
N TYR A 199 -21.52 -6.39 -14.77
CA TYR A 199 -22.98 -6.35 -14.72
C TYR A 199 -23.47 -5.66 -15.99
N THR A 200 -23.95 -6.43 -16.95
CA THR A 200 -24.78 -5.91 -18.03
C THR A 200 -26.14 -5.59 -17.40
N PRO A 201 -26.56 -4.32 -17.25
CA PRO A 201 -27.92 -4.04 -16.81
C PRO A 201 -28.86 -4.57 -17.89
N HIS A 202 -29.64 -5.60 -17.59
CA HIS A 202 -30.80 -5.95 -18.40
C HIS A 202 -31.73 -4.73 -18.39
N LEU A 203 -31.82 -4.08 -19.55
CA LEU A 203 -32.82 -3.05 -19.84
C LEU A 203 -34.19 -3.60 -19.45
N ILE A 204 -34.75 -3.06 -18.36
CA ILE A 204 -36.16 -3.19 -18.06
C ILE A 204 -36.87 -2.50 -19.22
N ALA A 205 -37.50 -3.29 -20.09
CA ALA A 205 -38.39 -2.77 -21.11
C ALA A 205 -39.47 -1.92 -20.42
N PRO A 206 -39.73 -0.68 -20.86
CA PRO A 206 -40.82 0.09 -20.31
C PRO A 206 -42.13 -0.63 -20.65
N ASN A 207 -42.88 -1.00 -19.60
CA ASN A 207 -44.26 -1.42 -19.73
C ASN A 207 -45.03 -0.26 -20.39
N ASN A 208 -45.42 -0.44 -21.65
CA ASN A 208 -46.40 0.44 -22.26
C ASN A 208 -47.76 0.17 -21.62
N ALA A 209 -48.44 1.27 -21.32
CA ALA A 209 -49.80 1.36 -20.81
C ALA A 209 -50.82 0.66 -21.72
#